data_AF-A0A2D6WK02-F1
#
_entry.id   AF-A0A2D6WK02-F1
#
_cell.length_a   1.000
_cell.length_b   1.000
_cell.length_c   1.000
_cell.angle_alpha   90.00
_cell.angle_beta   90.00
_cell.angle_gamma   90.00
#
_symmetry.space_group_name_H-M   'P 1'
#
loop_
_entity.id
_entity.type
_entity.pdbx_description
1 polymer ?
#
loop_
_entity_poly.entity_id
_entity_poly.type
_entity_poly.pdbx_seq_one_letter_code
_entity_poly.pdbx_strand_id
1 'polypeptide(L)'
;MAEKEIKKSIDSATVDMLEKASSDGVSTAFSRAATMKPCPIGAEGSCCSNCAMGPCRVPMPRGREETLEDKQKRKGVCGATAETIAARNFARMIAAGTASHCDHGREVTKIFLAVAKGEAPGYKIKDEQKLLQLALDFGIKIGDRSNNEIAIDVGQTLSDEFGKQEGELLFLKRAPLKRQELWRKQGVVPRGIDREVTEAMHRTHMGTDQDYHSLLRHGVRTALADGWGGSMIATELQDVLFGTPSPVASQINLGVLKQDEVNIIIHGHEPYLAEIIAVVAQDPELIDYAKSKGAKGINLAGMCCTANEILMRHGIPIAGNFLQQELAIVTGALEAIVVDVQCVMQGLADAASCYHTKVITTDRRAHMQGATHMEFDEHKGTQSAKAILKAAIDNFPNRGKNVRIPKEKTDLIAGFSHETINYLLGGMFRASYRPLNDNIINGRIRGVAGVVGCNNPRVTHDMQLAMVKELIKNDVLVLQTGCMAMASAKAGLMVPEAAAKYAGAGLASVCEAVGIPPVLHVGACIDNSRLLMAATAMVKDGGLGDDLSDLPVVGAAPEW
;
A
#
# COMPACT_ATOMS: atom_id res chain seq x y z
N MET A 1 -5.66 -10.69 -37.85
CA MET A 1 -5.64 -9.30 -37.35
C MET A 1 -4.30 -9.14 -36.65
N ALA A 2 -3.45 -8.20 -37.08
CA ALA A 2 -2.19 -7.95 -36.38
C ALA A 2 -2.53 -7.56 -34.93
N GLU A 3 -2.00 -8.30 -33.95
CA GLU A 3 -2.11 -7.92 -32.54
C GLU A 3 -1.58 -6.49 -32.41
N LYS A 4 -2.46 -5.55 -32.06
CA LYS A 4 -2.10 -4.15 -31.87
C LYS A 4 -1.02 -4.12 -30.79
N GLU A 5 0.18 -3.63 -31.12
CA GLU A 5 1.30 -3.61 -30.19
C GLU A 5 0.90 -2.86 -28.91
N ILE A 6 0.79 -3.60 -27.80
CA ILE A 6 0.42 -3.05 -26.51
C ILE A 6 1.60 -2.22 -26.01
N LYS A 7 1.40 -0.91 -25.85
CA LYS A 7 2.40 -0.04 -25.22
C LYS A 7 2.71 -0.58 -23.82
N LYS A 8 4.00 -0.73 -23.49
CA LYS A 8 4.43 -1.23 -22.16
C LYS A 8 4.06 -0.27 -21.02
N SER A 9 4.09 1.04 -21.27
CA SER A 9 3.81 2.09 -20.29
C SER A 9 3.25 3.32 -20.98
N ILE A 10 2.46 4.13 -20.27
CA ILE A 10 2.10 5.49 -20.70
C ILE A 10 2.94 6.58 -20.04
N ASP A 11 3.73 6.26 -19.02
CA ASP A 11 4.70 7.17 -18.40
C ASP A 11 5.98 7.23 -19.22
N SER A 12 6.38 8.44 -19.66
CA SER A 12 7.52 8.65 -20.56
C SER A 12 8.86 8.35 -19.90
N ALA A 13 9.03 8.64 -18.60
CA ALA A 13 10.24 8.27 -17.87
C ALA A 13 10.46 6.75 -17.87
N THR A 14 9.36 6.00 -17.72
CA THR A 14 9.37 4.54 -17.78
C THR A 14 9.70 4.06 -19.19
N VAL A 15 9.14 4.67 -20.24
CA VAL A 15 9.48 4.33 -21.64
C VAL A 15 10.95 4.59 -21.94
N ASP A 16 11.47 5.75 -21.53
CA ASP A 16 12.88 6.14 -21.68
C ASP A 16 13.83 5.12 -21.03
N MET A 17 13.51 4.70 -19.80
CA MET A 17 14.32 3.73 -19.07
C MET A 17 14.18 2.31 -19.61
N LEU A 18 13.05 1.94 -20.21
CA LEU A 18 12.91 0.66 -20.90
C LEU A 18 13.77 0.59 -22.16
N GLU A 19 13.88 1.70 -22.90
CA GLU A 19 14.81 1.79 -24.04
C GLU A 19 16.26 1.64 -23.56
N LYS A 20 16.66 2.36 -22.51
CA LYS A 20 17.99 2.23 -21.93
C LYS A 20 18.27 0.81 -21.41
N ALA A 21 17.33 0.20 -20.68
CA ALA A 21 17.47 -1.16 -20.20
C ALA A 21 17.73 -2.14 -21.36
N SER A 22 17.02 -1.96 -22.47
CA SER A 22 17.25 -2.77 -23.68
C SER A 22 18.64 -2.55 -24.29
N SER A 23 19.12 -1.31 -24.35
CA SER A 23 20.47 -0.99 -24.85
C SER A 23 21.58 -1.53 -23.96
N ASP A 24 21.37 -1.50 -22.64
CA ASP A 24 22.34 -1.98 -21.65
C ASP A 24 22.25 -3.51 -21.42
N GLY A 25 21.29 -4.19 -22.04
CA GLY A 25 21.08 -5.63 -21.89
C GLY A 25 20.48 -6.03 -20.53
N VAL A 26 19.83 -5.11 -19.83
CA VAL A 26 19.25 -5.31 -18.50
C VAL A 26 17.86 -5.95 -18.62
N SER A 27 17.66 -7.08 -17.93
CA SER A 27 16.35 -7.73 -17.84
C SER A 27 15.48 -7.03 -16.79
N THR A 28 14.24 -6.70 -17.14
CA THR A 28 13.26 -6.05 -16.26
C THR A 28 11.98 -6.87 -16.16
N ALA A 29 11.09 -6.53 -15.24
CA ALA A 29 9.78 -7.14 -15.10
C ALA A 29 8.99 -7.12 -16.43
N PHE A 30 9.15 -6.05 -17.22
CA PHE A 30 8.54 -5.92 -18.54
C PHE A 30 9.11 -6.91 -19.56
N SER A 31 10.44 -7.08 -19.63
CA SER A 31 11.03 -8.07 -20.55
C SER A 31 10.72 -9.50 -20.12
N ARG A 32 10.74 -9.79 -18.81
CA ARG A 32 10.33 -11.08 -18.25
C ARG A 32 8.86 -11.40 -18.55
N ALA A 33 7.96 -10.42 -18.42
CA ALA A 33 6.54 -10.61 -18.72
C ALA A 33 6.28 -10.84 -20.23
N ALA A 34 7.06 -10.21 -21.11
CA ALA A 34 6.95 -10.40 -22.55
C ALA A 34 7.33 -11.81 -23.00
N THR A 35 8.34 -12.42 -22.36
CA THR A 35 8.83 -13.77 -22.71
C THR A 35 8.12 -14.89 -21.96
N MET A 36 7.69 -14.64 -20.72
CA MET A 36 6.99 -15.63 -19.90
C MET A 36 5.47 -15.48 -20.06
N LYS A 37 4.80 -16.33 -20.85
CA LYS A 37 3.33 -16.33 -20.97
C LYS A 37 2.66 -16.94 -19.73
N PRO A 38 1.48 -16.46 -19.29
CA PRO A 38 0.73 -17.08 -18.20
C PRO A 38 0.42 -18.56 -18.47
N CYS A 39 0.53 -19.42 -17.46
CA CYS A 39 0.06 -20.80 -17.57
C CYS A 39 -1.46 -20.79 -17.77
N PRO A 40 -2.00 -21.36 -18.86
CA PRO A 40 -3.44 -21.26 -19.17
C PRO A 40 -4.32 -21.91 -18.10
N ILE A 41 -3.87 -23.03 -17.51
CA ILE A 41 -4.63 -23.74 -16.46
C ILE A 41 -4.59 -22.96 -15.13
N GLY A 42 -3.42 -22.39 -14.82
CA GLY A 42 -3.25 -21.59 -13.60
C GLY A 42 -4.01 -20.27 -13.65
N ALA A 43 -4.00 -19.59 -14.81
CA ALA A 43 -4.72 -18.35 -15.04
C ALA A 43 -6.24 -18.51 -14.87
N GLU A 44 -6.79 -19.67 -15.22
CA GLU A 44 -8.21 -20.01 -14.99
C GLU A 44 -8.50 -20.44 -13.53
N GLY A 45 -7.49 -20.50 -12.65
CA GLY A 45 -7.64 -21.00 -11.28
C GLY A 45 -7.93 -22.50 -11.19
N SER A 46 -7.70 -23.25 -12.27
CA SER A 46 -8.08 -24.66 -12.42
C SER A 46 -6.95 -25.66 -12.09
N CYS A 47 -5.89 -25.20 -11.41
CA CYS A 47 -4.77 -26.02 -10.93
C CYS A 47 -4.80 -26.08 -9.40
N CYS A 48 -4.58 -27.27 -8.82
CA CYS A 48 -4.46 -27.47 -7.37
C CYS A 48 -3.17 -28.21 -7.02
N SER A 49 -2.34 -27.61 -6.17
CA SER A 49 -1.08 -28.16 -5.67
C SER A 49 -1.04 -28.26 -4.13
N ASN A 50 -2.21 -28.28 -3.47
CA ASN A 50 -2.29 -28.24 -2.01
C ASN A 50 -1.88 -29.56 -1.31
N CYS A 51 -1.60 -30.65 -2.03
CA CYS A 51 -1.14 -31.92 -1.46
C CYS A 51 -0.32 -32.74 -2.47
N ALA A 52 0.38 -33.76 -1.97
CA ALA A 52 1.28 -34.60 -2.75
C ALA A 52 0.60 -35.61 -3.71
N MET A 53 -0.73 -35.77 -3.66
CA MET A 53 -1.45 -36.54 -4.69
C MET A 53 -1.54 -35.80 -6.04
N GLY A 54 -1.34 -34.47 -6.02
CA GLY A 54 -1.37 -33.61 -7.20
C GLY A 54 0.01 -33.48 -7.89
N PRO A 55 0.19 -32.43 -8.73
CA PRO A 55 -0.78 -31.38 -9.03
C PRO A 55 -2.00 -31.90 -9.81
N CYS A 56 -3.20 -31.48 -9.41
CA CYS A 56 -4.44 -31.77 -10.13
C CYS A 56 -4.79 -30.62 -11.08
N ARG A 57 -5.26 -30.93 -12.30
CA ARG A 57 -5.75 -29.96 -13.27
C ARG A 57 -7.19 -30.27 -13.68
N VAL A 58 -8.07 -29.28 -13.63
CA VAL A 58 -9.51 -29.41 -13.94
C VAL A 58 -9.98 -28.35 -14.96
N PRO A 59 -9.33 -28.24 -16.13
CA PRO A 59 -9.61 -27.17 -17.10
C PRO A 59 -11.05 -27.23 -17.62
N MET A 60 -11.58 -26.07 -18.04
CA MET A 60 -12.87 -26.00 -18.75
C MET A 60 -12.78 -26.74 -20.10
N PRO A 61 -13.90 -27.32 -20.61
CA PRO A 61 -13.99 -27.76 -22.00
C PRO A 61 -13.70 -26.58 -22.96
N ARG A 62 -12.88 -26.82 -23.99
CA ARG A 62 -12.52 -25.77 -24.97
C ARG A 62 -13.55 -25.71 -26.10
N GLY A 63 -13.94 -24.49 -26.48
CA GLY A 63 -14.72 -24.23 -27.68
C GLY A 63 -16.19 -24.68 -27.63
N ARG A 64 -16.70 -25.04 -26.45
CA ARG A 64 -18.11 -25.37 -26.23
C ARG A 64 -18.51 -25.08 -24.78
N GLU A 65 -19.80 -24.96 -24.54
CA GLU A 65 -20.34 -24.86 -23.18
C GLU A 65 -20.08 -26.15 -22.38
N GLU A 66 -19.95 -25.99 -21.07
CA GLU A 66 -19.80 -27.09 -20.13
C GLU A 66 -21.12 -27.86 -20.00
N THR A 67 -21.06 -29.20 -20.15
CA THR A 67 -22.21 -30.06 -19.87
C THR A 67 -22.22 -30.52 -18.41
N LEU A 68 -23.37 -31.02 -17.93
CA LEU A 68 -23.47 -31.59 -16.59
C LEU A 68 -22.51 -32.78 -16.37
N GLU A 69 -22.28 -33.58 -17.41
CA GLU A 69 -21.33 -34.70 -17.37
C GLU A 69 -19.89 -34.22 -17.24
N ASP A 70 -19.49 -33.19 -18.00
CA ASP A 70 -18.17 -32.58 -17.87
C ASP A 70 -17.95 -32.07 -16.44
N LYS A 71 -18.95 -31.36 -15.90
CA LYS A 71 -18.91 -30.83 -14.54
C LYS A 71 -18.70 -31.93 -13.49
N GLN A 72 -19.36 -33.08 -13.67
CA GLN A 72 -19.18 -34.23 -12.78
C GLN A 72 -17.80 -34.88 -12.89
N LYS A 73 -17.19 -34.87 -14.08
CA LYS A 73 -15.86 -35.43 -14.35
C LYS A 73 -14.70 -34.49 -13.97
N ARG A 74 -14.93 -33.17 -13.93
CA ARG A 74 -13.92 -32.14 -13.59
C ARG A 74 -13.63 -32.10 -12.10
N LYS A 75 -12.92 -33.11 -11.62
CA LYS A 75 -12.52 -33.26 -10.22
C LYS A 75 -11.04 -33.56 -10.10
N GLY A 76 -10.42 -33.08 -9.02
CA GLY A 76 -9.11 -33.54 -8.59
C GLY A 76 -9.16 -34.98 -8.07
N VAL A 77 -7.99 -35.55 -7.78
CA VAL A 77 -7.86 -36.94 -7.27
C VAL A 77 -8.70 -37.18 -6.02
N CYS A 78 -8.77 -36.19 -5.12
CA CYS A 78 -9.59 -36.26 -3.89
C CYS A 78 -11.09 -35.98 -4.12
N GLY A 79 -11.54 -35.81 -5.37
CA GLY A 79 -12.93 -35.48 -5.69
C GLY A 79 -13.29 -34.00 -5.65
N ALA A 80 -12.36 -33.11 -5.28
CA ALA A 80 -12.60 -31.66 -5.24
C ALA A 80 -12.96 -31.11 -6.63
N THR A 81 -14.05 -30.35 -6.72
CA THR A 81 -14.52 -29.74 -7.97
C THR A 81 -13.67 -28.52 -8.37
N ALA A 82 -13.85 -28.06 -9.61
CA ALA A 82 -13.21 -26.83 -10.09
C ALA A 82 -13.55 -25.60 -9.21
N GLU A 83 -14.80 -25.45 -8.78
CA GLU A 83 -15.23 -24.34 -7.91
C GLU A 83 -14.55 -24.40 -6.54
N THR A 84 -14.45 -25.59 -5.96
CA THR A 84 -13.76 -25.79 -4.68
C THR A 84 -12.27 -25.47 -4.82
N ILE A 85 -11.63 -25.90 -5.90
CA ILE A 85 -10.21 -25.61 -6.18
C ILE A 85 -10.00 -24.10 -6.34
N ALA A 86 -10.83 -23.43 -7.15
CA ALA A 86 -10.74 -21.99 -7.36
C ALA A 86 -10.95 -21.21 -6.05
N ALA A 87 -11.97 -21.57 -5.25
CA ALA A 87 -12.23 -20.94 -3.96
C ALA A 87 -11.09 -21.16 -2.95
N ARG A 88 -10.46 -22.34 -2.93
CA ARG A 88 -9.29 -22.59 -2.08
C ARG A 88 -8.09 -21.74 -2.49
N ASN A 89 -7.81 -21.66 -3.79
CA ASN A 89 -6.73 -20.85 -4.32
C ASN A 89 -6.93 -19.37 -3.97
N PHE A 90 -8.15 -18.86 -4.18
CA PHE A 90 -8.50 -17.49 -3.86
C PHE A 90 -8.46 -17.20 -2.35
N ALA A 91 -8.99 -18.09 -1.51
CA ALA A 91 -8.93 -17.94 -0.05
C ALA A 91 -7.49 -17.95 0.48
N ARG A 92 -6.58 -18.76 -0.11
CA ARG A 92 -5.15 -18.73 0.24
C ARG A 92 -4.48 -17.42 -0.18
N MET A 93 -4.86 -16.86 -1.33
CA MET A 93 -4.37 -15.56 -1.77
C MET A 93 -4.82 -14.43 -0.82
N ILE A 94 -6.09 -14.44 -0.39
CA ILE A 94 -6.59 -13.53 0.64
C ILE A 94 -5.80 -13.70 1.94
N ALA A 95 -5.61 -14.95 2.40
CA ALA A 95 -4.88 -15.25 3.63
C ALA A 95 -3.43 -14.75 3.58
N ALA A 96 -2.75 -14.87 2.43
CA ALA A 96 -1.39 -14.34 2.26
C ALA A 96 -1.34 -12.81 2.30
N GLY A 97 -2.29 -12.13 1.67
CA GLY A 97 -2.41 -10.67 1.74
C GLY A 97 -2.71 -10.19 3.17
N THR A 98 -3.69 -10.82 3.82
CA THR A 98 -4.04 -10.56 5.22
C THR A 98 -2.83 -10.77 6.12
N ALA A 99 -2.14 -11.91 6.02
CA ALA A 99 -0.94 -12.17 6.82
C ALA A 99 0.14 -11.09 6.65
N SER A 100 0.31 -10.58 5.43
CA SER A 100 1.31 -9.54 5.12
C SER A 100 0.99 -8.20 5.81
N HIS A 101 -0.24 -7.69 5.66
CA HIS A 101 -0.65 -6.45 6.33
C HIS A 101 -0.70 -6.60 7.86
N CYS A 102 -1.13 -7.77 8.34
CA CYS A 102 -1.26 -8.04 9.76
C CYS A 102 0.10 -8.20 10.44
N ASP A 103 1.09 -8.83 9.81
CA ASP A 103 2.43 -8.89 10.39
C ASP A 103 3.12 -7.52 10.42
N HIS A 104 2.85 -6.67 9.42
CA HIS A 104 3.24 -5.27 9.45
C HIS A 104 2.58 -4.52 10.63
N GLY A 105 1.25 -4.62 10.80
CA GLY A 105 0.57 -4.04 11.96
C GLY A 105 1.07 -4.58 13.30
N ARG A 106 1.54 -5.83 13.35
CA ARG A 106 2.16 -6.43 14.53
C ARG A 106 3.51 -5.78 14.84
N GLU A 107 4.39 -5.61 13.86
CA GLU A 107 5.68 -4.96 14.07
C GLU A 107 5.48 -3.48 14.48
N VAL A 108 4.52 -2.77 13.88
CA VAL A 108 4.12 -1.42 14.31
C VAL A 108 3.65 -1.41 15.78
N THR A 109 2.86 -2.41 16.19
CA THR A 109 2.41 -2.52 17.60
C THR A 109 3.57 -2.78 18.55
N LYS A 110 4.55 -3.60 18.14
CA LYS A 110 5.75 -3.88 18.95
C LYS A 110 6.60 -2.62 19.13
N ILE A 111 6.89 -1.89 18.05
CA ILE A 111 7.67 -0.64 18.17
C ILE A 111 6.90 0.40 18.98
N PHE A 112 5.58 0.50 18.81
CA PHE A 112 4.74 1.38 19.62
C PHE A 112 4.87 1.10 21.12
N LEU A 113 4.81 -0.17 21.51
CA LEU A 113 5.03 -0.60 22.90
C LEU A 113 6.45 -0.31 23.39
N ALA A 114 7.47 -0.56 22.55
CA ALA A 114 8.86 -0.25 22.90
C ALA A 114 9.06 1.25 23.14
N VAL A 115 8.45 2.12 22.32
CA VAL A 115 8.48 3.58 22.50
C VAL A 115 7.79 3.98 23.81
N ALA A 116 6.60 3.43 24.07
CA ALA A 116 5.86 3.73 25.29
C ALA A 116 6.64 3.31 26.56
N LYS A 117 7.42 2.24 26.49
CA LYS A 117 8.30 1.76 27.58
C LYS A 117 9.66 2.47 27.66
N GLY A 118 9.99 3.34 26.69
CA GLY A 118 11.28 4.01 26.64
C GLY A 118 12.44 3.14 26.12
N GLU A 119 12.13 2.04 25.43
CA GLU A 119 13.08 1.05 24.92
C GLU A 119 13.52 1.34 23.47
N ALA A 120 12.92 2.33 22.81
CA ALA A 120 13.23 2.72 21.43
C ALA A 120 13.43 4.26 21.32
N PRO A 121 14.58 4.79 21.79
CA PRO A 121 14.79 6.23 21.99
C PRO A 121 14.83 7.06 20.69
N GLY A 122 14.92 6.42 19.53
CA GLY A 122 14.86 7.08 18.22
C GLY A 122 13.47 7.62 17.85
N TYR A 123 12.43 7.21 18.58
CA TYR A 123 11.04 7.57 18.30
C TYR A 123 10.36 8.14 19.54
N LYS A 124 9.23 8.82 19.32
CA LYS A 124 8.40 9.40 20.38
C LYS A 124 6.94 9.39 19.95
N ILE A 125 6.03 9.47 20.91
CA ILE A 125 4.62 9.79 20.62
C ILE A 125 4.58 11.23 20.09
N LYS A 126 4.06 11.41 18.87
CA LYS A 126 3.93 12.73 18.22
C LYS A 126 2.49 13.23 18.21
N ASP A 127 1.51 12.34 18.12
CA ASP A 127 0.09 12.70 18.14
C ASP A 127 -0.59 12.21 19.41
N GLU A 128 -0.54 13.05 20.44
CA GLU A 128 -1.15 12.78 21.74
C GLU A 128 -2.68 12.76 21.66
N GLN A 129 -3.28 13.60 20.81
CA GLN A 129 -4.74 13.67 20.67
C GLN A 129 -5.28 12.35 20.13
N LYS A 130 -4.62 11.78 19.12
CA LYS A 130 -4.98 10.49 18.54
C LYS A 130 -4.79 9.34 19.52
N LEU A 131 -3.72 9.36 20.32
CA LEU A 131 -3.52 8.40 21.41
C LEU A 131 -4.69 8.41 22.40
N LEU A 132 -5.08 9.61 22.86
CA LEU A 132 -6.18 9.76 23.81
C LEU A 132 -7.53 9.35 23.19
N GLN A 133 -7.75 9.62 21.90
CA GLN A 133 -8.95 9.15 21.20
C GLN A 133 -9.02 7.61 21.16
N LEU A 134 -7.91 6.93 20.84
CA LEU A 134 -7.87 5.45 20.88
C LEU A 134 -8.12 4.91 22.30
N ALA A 135 -7.57 5.56 23.32
CA ALA A 135 -7.82 5.19 24.70
C ALA A 135 -9.32 5.28 25.05
N LEU A 136 -10.00 6.36 24.62
CA LEU A 136 -11.45 6.52 24.80
C LEU A 136 -12.24 5.46 24.04
N ASP A 137 -11.89 5.18 22.77
CA ASP A 137 -12.55 4.17 21.93
C ASP A 137 -12.51 2.78 22.59
N PHE A 138 -11.46 2.47 23.33
CA PHE A 138 -11.26 1.20 24.03
C PHE A 138 -11.68 1.21 25.50
N GLY A 139 -12.15 2.34 26.03
CA GLY A 139 -12.54 2.46 27.44
C GLY A 139 -11.35 2.42 28.41
N ILE A 140 -10.15 2.75 27.94
CA ILE A 140 -8.95 2.87 28.77
C ILE A 140 -9.03 4.17 29.57
N LYS A 141 -8.78 4.08 30.88
CA LYS A 141 -8.81 5.24 31.78
C LYS A 141 -7.65 6.17 31.47
N ILE A 142 -7.94 7.46 31.26
CA ILE A 142 -6.94 8.52 31.01
C ILE A 142 -6.53 9.17 32.33
N GLY A 143 -7.39 9.96 32.97
CA GLY A 143 -7.10 10.60 34.27
C GLY A 143 -5.78 11.37 34.30
N ASP A 144 -5.05 11.28 35.41
CA ASP A 144 -3.74 11.92 35.60
C ASP A 144 -2.55 11.07 35.08
N ARG A 145 -2.83 10.06 34.25
CA ARG A 145 -1.79 9.16 33.72
C ARG A 145 -0.95 9.86 32.68
N SER A 146 0.32 9.46 32.59
CA SER A 146 1.20 9.87 31.51
C SER A 146 0.78 9.26 30.16
N ASN A 147 1.15 9.94 29.07
CA ASN A 147 0.93 9.41 27.72
C ASN A 147 1.59 8.03 27.53
N ASN A 148 2.75 7.80 28.15
CA ASN A 148 3.44 6.50 28.08
C ASN A 148 2.62 5.38 28.74
N GLU A 149 2.04 5.63 29.92
CA GLU A 149 1.18 4.64 30.59
C GLU A 149 -0.07 4.33 29.76
N ILE A 150 -0.69 5.36 29.16
CA ILE A 150 -1.87 5.20 28.30
C ILE A 150 -1.48 4.43 27.04
N ALA A 151 -0.35 4.75 26.41
CA ALA A 151 0.16 4.07 25.23
C ALA A 151 0.49 2.60 25.51
N ILE A 152 1.00 2.24 26.70
CA ILE A 152 1.20 0.83 27.07
C ILE A 152 -0.14 0.07 27.05
N ASP A 153 -1.20 0.63 27.65
CA ASP A 153 -2.52 -0.03 27.66
C ASP A 153 -3.12 -0.14 26.26
N VAL A 154 -3.03 0.93 25.45
CA VAL A 154 -3.50 0.93 24.06
C VAL A 154 -2.75 -0.12 23.25
N GLY A 155 -1.42 -0.16 23.37
CA GLY A 155 -0.56 -1.09 22.65
C GLY A 155 -0.82 -2.54 23.06
N GLN A 156 -1.00 -2.82 24.36
CA GLN A 156 -1.31 -4.16 24.85
C GLN A 156 -2.70 -4.62 24.38
N THR A 157 -3.69 -3.72 24.47
CA THR A 157 -5.06 -3.99 24.00
C THR A 157 -5.08 -4.37 22.52
N LEU A 158 -4.32 -3.65 21.69
CA LEU A 158 -4.22 -3.96 20.26
C LEU A 158 -3.33 -5.18 19.97
N SER A 159 -2.31 -5.43 20.80
CA SER A 159 -1.48 -6.64 20.69
C SER A 159 -2.29 -7.92 20.90
N ASP A 160 -3.25 -7.88 21.83
CA ASP A 160 -4.12 -9.02 22.14
C ASP A 160 -5.04 -9.41 20.97
N GLU A 161 -5.37 -8.47 20.08
CA GLU A 161 -6.22 -8.71 18.89
C GLU A 161 -5.58 -9.64 17.86
N PHE A 162 -4.24 -9.73 17.84
CA PHE A 162 -3.54 -10.61 16.92
C PHE A 162 -3.76 -12.09 17.25
N GLY A 163 -3.64 -12.45 18.53
CA GLY A 163 -3.74 -13.82 19.04
C GLY A 163 -5.13 -14.23 19.54
N LYS A 164 -6.11 -13.32 19.49
CA LYS A 164 -7.45 -13.50 20.07
C LYS A 164 -8.17 -14.75 19.56
N GLN A 165 -8.60 -15.61 20.48
CA GLN A 165 -9.24 -16.88 20.13
C GLN A 165 -10.78 -16.81 20.08
N GLU A 166 -11.42 -15.82 20.67
CA GLU A 166 -12.88 -15.69 20.73
C GLU A 166 -13.32 -14.23 20.78
N GLY A 167 -14.61 -13.97 20.54
CA GLY A 167 -15.17 -12.62 20.47
C GLY A 167 -15.05 -11.98 19.09
N GLU A 168 -15.08 -10.65 19.05
CA GLU A 168 -15.02 -9.84 17.82
C GLU A 168 -13.83 -8.89 17.91
N LEU A 169 -13.21 -8.53 16.78
CA LEU A 169 -12.17 -7.50 16.80
C LEU A 169 -12.74 -6.15 17.26
N LEU A 170 -11.92 -5.36 17.97
CA LEU A 170 -12.31 -4.09 18.59
C LEU A 170 -12.72 -3.05 17.56
N PHE A 171 -11.92 -2.90 16.50
CA PHE A 171 -12.15 -1.89 15.47
C PHE A 171 -13.38 -2.15 14.60
N LEU A 172 -13.96 -3.36 14.62
CA LEU A 172 -15.25 -3.59 13.95
C LEU A 172 -16.37 -2.72 14.50
N LYS A 173 -16.27 -2.28 15.77
CA LYS A 173 -17.24 -1.38 16.40
C LYS A 173 -17.33 -0.02 15.73
N ARG A 174 -16.31 0.36 14.96
CA ARG A 174 -16.30 1.62 14.20
C ARG A 174 -17.27 1.56 13.01
N ALA A 175 -17.47 0.41 12.39
CA ALA A 175 -18.40 0.27 11.27
C ALA A 175 -19.86 0.60 11.68
N PRO A 176 -20.74 1.00 10.75
CA PRO A 176 -22.15 1.23 11.06
C PRO A 176 -22.83 0.02 11.74
N LEU A 177 -23.75 0.26 12.67
CA LEU A 177 -24.40 -0.81 13.45
C LEU A 177 -25.07 -1.87 12.57
N LYS A 178 -25.81 -1.42 11.53
CA LYS A 178 -26.45 -2.29 10.53
C LYS A 178 -25.45 -3.20 9.81
N ARG A 179 -24.24 -2.68 9.53
CA ARG A 179 -23.14 -3.47 8.92
C ARG A 179 -22.63 -4.54 9.87
N GLN A 180 -22.41 -4.18 11.14
CA GLN A 180 -21.97 -5.12 12.16
C GLN A 180 -22.99 -6.27 12.35
N GLU A 181 -24.27 -5.94 12.43
CA GLU A 181 -25.36 -6.93 12.53
C GLU A 181 -25.42 -7.86 11.32
N LEU A 182 -25.26 -7.31 10.11
CA LEU A 182 -25.20 -8.12 8.89
C LEU A 182 -24.01 -9.09 8.92
N TRP A 183 -22.82 -8.64 9.31
CA TRP A 183 -21.66 -9.52 9.43
C TRP A 183 -21.88 -10.64 10.46
N ARG A 184 -22.51 -10.33 11.60
CA ARG A 184 -22.89 -11.34 12.61
C ARG A 184 -23.85 -12.36 12.01
N LYS A 185 -24.89 -11.91 11.31
CA LYS A 185 -25.88 -12.78 10.64
C LYS A 185 -25.24 -13.68 9.57
N GLN A 186 -24.25 -13.17 8.84
CA GLN A 186 -23.52 -13.92 7.81
C GLN A 186 -22.42 -14.82 8.39
N GLY A 187 -22.10 -14.69 9.68
CA GLY A 187 -21.03 -15.46 10.33
C GLY A 187 -19.61 -15.08 9.89
N VAL A 188 -19.42 -13.83 9.43
CA VAL A 188 -18.14 -13.36 8.86
C VAL A 188 -17.40 -12.37 9.77
N VAL A 189 -17.86 -12.14 10.98
CA VAL A 189 -17.16 -11.32 11.98
C VAL A 189 -15.82 -11.97 12.33
N PRO A 190 -14.67 -11.28 12.13
CA PRO A 190 -13.37 -11.78 12.51
C PRO A 190 -13.20 -11.76 14.03
N ARG A 191 -12.53 -12.79 14.55
CA ARG A 191 -12.42 -13.05 15.98
C ARG A 191 -11.02 -12.71 16.51
N GLY A 192 -10.00 -13.05 15.73
CA GLY A 192 -8.60 -12.70 15.98
C GLY A 192 -7.82 -12.76 14.68
N ILE A 193 -6.85 -11.86 14.52
CA ILE A 193 -6.21 -11.62 13.22
C ILE A 193 -5.49 -12.88 12.70
N ASP A 194 -4.59 -13.45 13.50
CA ASP A 194 -3.79 -14.62 13.09
C ASP A 194 -4.64 -15.89 12.99
N ARG A 195 -5.69 -15.94 13.81
CA ARG A 195 -6.66 -17.04 13.81
C ARG A 195 -7.36 -17.15 12.47
N GLU A 196 -7.80 -16.04 11.87
CA GLU A 196 -8.52 -16.11 10.60
C GLU A 196 -7.62 -16.56 9.45
N VAL A 197 -6.35 -16.16 9.45
CA VAL A 197 -5.33 -16.64 8.52
C VAL A 197 -5.09 -18.15 8.70
N THR A 198 -4.89 -18.59 9.94
CA THR A 198 -4.66 -20.01 10.24
C THR A 198 -5.87 -20.87 9.86
N GLU A 199 -7.08 -20.42 10.18
CA GLU A 199 -8.29 -21.15 9.81
C GLU A 199 -8.48 -21.17 8.27
N ALA A 200 -8.08 -20.12 7.54
CA ALA A 200 -8.11 -20.14 6.07
C ALA A 200 -7.17 -21.21 5.51
N MET A 201 -5.96 -21.30 6.05
CA MET A 201 -4.99 -22.32 5.65
C MET A 201 -5.46 -23.74 5.98
N HIS A 202 -6.10 -23.93 7.15
CA HIS A 202 -6.71 -25.19 7.54
C HIS A 202 -7.88 -25.59 6.62
N ARG A 203 -8.85 -24.69 6.39
CA ARG A 203 -10.02 -24.94 5.52
C ARG A 203 -9.63 -25.33 4.10
N THR A 204 -8.53 -24.76 3.60
CA THR A 204 -8.04 -25.01 2.25
C THR A 204 -7.14 -26.25 2.11
N HIS A 205 -6.89 -26.97 3.22
CA HIS A 205 -6.21 -28.27 3.20
C HIS A 205 -7.07 -29.33 2.48
N MET A 206 -6.41 -30.39 2.01
CA MET A 206 -7.09 -31.55 1.44
C MET A 206 -8.08 -32.16 2.45
N GLY A 207 -9.32 -32.36 2.03
CA GLY A 207 -10.37 -33.02 2.82
C GLY A 207 -11.12 -32.15 3.84
N THR A 208 -10.70 -30.90 4.09
CA THR A 208 -11.31 -30.04 5.13
C THR A 208 -12.59 -29.36 4.63
N ASP A 209 -12.49 -28.14 4.08
CA ASP A 209 -13.67 -27.43 3.57
C ASP A 209 -13.83 -27.75 2.08
N GLN A 210 -14.99 -28.32 1.75
CA GLN A 210 -15.33 -28.83 0.42
C GLN A 210 -16.53 -28.07 -0.18
N ASP A 211 -16.99 -27.01 0.50
CA ASP A 211 -18.03 -26.10 0.01
C ASP A 211 -17.41 -24.75 -0.36
N TYR A 212 -17.49 -24.39 -1.64
CA TYR A 212 -16.94 -23.13 -2.13
C TYR A 212 -17.65 -21.90 -1.52
N HIS A 213 -18.93 -21.99 -1.15
CA HIS A 213 -19.62 -20.89 -0.46
C HIS A 213 -19.11 -20.70 0.97
N SER A 214 -18.85 -21.80 1.69
CA SER A 214 -18.20 -21.76 3.01
C SER A 214 -16.80 -21.15 2.92
N LEU A 215 -16.00 -21.59 1.94
CA LEU A 215 -14.66 -21.06 1.69
C LEU A 215 -14.65 -19.56 1.40
N LEU A 216 -15.54 -19.09 0.53
CA LEU A 216 -15.64 -17.66 0.19
C LEU A 216 -16.12 -16.81 1.39
N ARG A 217 -17.05 -17.32 2.20
CA ARG A 217 -17.46 -16.65 3.45
C ARG A 217 -16.29 -16.53 4.43
N HIS A 218 -15.47 -17.57 4.57
CA HIS A 218 -14.24 -17.48 5.37
C HIS A 218 -13.22 -16.51 4.75
N GLY A 219 -13.13 -16.44 3.43
CA GLY A 219 -12.35 -15.44 2.70
C GLY A 219 -12.76 -14.00 3.08
N VAL A 220 -14.06 -13.71 3.10
CA VAL A 220 -14.58 -12.42 3.57
C VAL A 220 -14.18 -12.14 5.03
N ARG A 221 -14.35 -13.12 5.92
CA ARG A 221 -13.93 -12.98 7.33
C ARG A 221 -12.44 -12.67 7.47
N THR A 222 -11.61 -13.36 6.70
CA THR A 222 -10.15 -13.16 6.69
C THR A 222 -9.79 -11.77 6.19
N ALA A 223 -10.43 -11.29 5.11
CA ALA A 223 -10.23 -9.94 4.60
C ALA A 223 -10.73 -8.84 5.56
N LEU A 224 -11.79 -9.10 6.35
CA LEU A 224 -12.23 -8.17 7.38
C LEU A 224 -11.21 -8.07 8.53
N ALA A 225 -10.50 -9.15 8.86
CA ALA A 225 -9.42 -9.15 9.85
C ALA A 225 -8.18 -8.34 9.40
N ASP A 226 -8.01 -8.17 8.09
CA ASP A 226 -7.04 -7.25 7.52
C ASP A 226 -7.51 -5.79 7.69
N GLY A 227 -8.58 -5.41 6.98
CA GLY A 227 -8.99 -4.01 6.87
C GLY A 227 -9.45 -3.38 8.20
N TRP A 228 -10.18 -4.13 9.03
CA TRP A 228 -10.64 -3.70 10.37
C TRP A 228 -9.79 -4.29 11.50
N GLY A 229 -8.62 -4.84 11.18
CA GLY A 229 -7.67 -5.35 12.16
C GLY A 229 -6.28 -4.85 11.81
N GLY A 230 -5.45 -5.69 11.21
CA GLY A 230 -4.03 -5.41 10.98
C GLY A 230 -3.73 -4.07 10.31
N SER A 231 -4.41 -3.75 9.20
CA SER A 231 -4.21 -2.49 8.47
C SER A 231 -4.65 -1.26 9.28
N MET A 232 -5.78 -1.36 10.00
CA MET A 232 -6.27 -0.26 10.83
C MET A 232 -5.38 -0.05 12.06
N ILE A 233 -4.92 -1.12 12.71
CA ILE A 233 -3.94 -1.06 13.81
C ILE A 233 -2.66 -0.35 13.34
N ALA A 234 -2.10 -0.77 12.21
CA ALA A 234 -0.90 -0.15 11.64
C ALA A 234 -1.10 1.35 11.41
N THR A 235 -2.19 1.72 10.73
CA THR A 235 -2.51 3.11 10.38
C THR A 235 -2.65 4.00 11.61
N GLU A 236 -3.43 3.55 12.60
CA GLU A 236 -3.72 4.32 13.81
C GLU A 236 -2.47 4.52 14.67
N LEU A 237 -1.69 3.45 14.90
CA LEU A 237 -0.48 3.53 15.72
C LEU A 237 0.65 4.28 15.03
N GLN A 238 0.78 4.15 13.70
CA GLN A 238 1.74 4.95 12.93
C GLN A 238 1.46 6.44 13.05
N ASP A 239 0.19 6.85 13.01
CA ASP A 239 -0.14 8.27 13.18
C ASP A 239 0.19 8.76 14.60
N VAL A 240 -0.02 7.93 15.62
CA VAL A 240 0.40 8.29 16.99
C VAL A 240 1.93 8.46 17.10
N LEU A 241 2.71 7.58 16.48
CA LEU A 241 4.18 7.62 16.54
C LEU A 241 4.80 8.67 15.63
N PHE A 242 4.30 8.81 14.41
CA PHE A 242 4.95 9.56 13.34
C PHE A 242 4.22 10.86 13.01
N GLY A 243 3.02 11.05 13.54
CA GLY A 243 2.16 12.20 13.34
C GLY A 243 1.07 11.89 12.32
N THR A 244 -0.15 12.34 12.58
CA THR A 244 -1.26 12.26 11.62
C THR A 244 -0.93 13.10 10.37
N PRO A 245 -1.03 12.53 9.15
CA PRO A 245 -0.73 13.25 7.92
C PRO A 245 -1.56 14.53 7.73
N SER A 246 -0.92 15.56 7.17
CA SER A 246 -1.53 16.83 6.79
C SER A 246 -1.03 17.25 5.40
N PRO A 247 -1.74 18.16 4.69
CA PRO A 247 -1.43 18.45 3.29
C PRO A 247 0.01 18.90 3.09
N VAL A 248 0.75 18.19 2.24
CA VAL A 248 2.18 18.40 2.03
C VAL A 248 2.53 18.33 0.56
N ALA A 249 3.32 19.31 0.10
CA ALA A 249 3.81 19.38 -1.27
C ALA A 249 5.05 18.49 -1.47
N SER A 250 5.14 17.85 -2.62
CA SER A 250 6.30 17.07 -3.02
C SER A 250 6.40 16.93 -4.55
N GLN A 251 7.32 16.10 -5.02
CA GLN A 251 7.54 15.77 -6.42
C GLN A 251 7.57 14.26 -6.64
N ILE A 252 7.19 13.81 -7.83
CA ILE A 252 7.23 12.40 -8.20
C ILE A 252 7.82 12.17 -9.59
N ASN A 253 8.33 10.95 -9.80
CA ASN A 253 8.90 10.34 -11.01
C ASN A 253 10.44 10.36 -11.05
N LEU A 254 11.05 9.60 -11.96
CA LEU A 254 12.49 9.33 -11.96
C LEU A 254 13.37 10.59 -12.06
N GLY A 255 12.83 11.70 -12.56
CA GLY A 255 13.52 12.99 -12.60
C GLY A 255 13.76 13.65 -11.23
N VAL A 256 13.29 13.05 -10.13
CA VAL A 256 13.68 13.47 -8.76
C VAL A 256 15.10 13.04 -8.38
N LEU A 257 15.71 12.11 -9.13
CA LEU A 257 17.10 11.73 -8.93
C LEU A 257 18.05 12.85 -9.38
N LYS A 258 19.23 12.93 -8.74
CA LYS A 258 20.20 14.00 -8.98
C LYS A 258 21.56 13.45 -9.40
N GLN A 259 22.15 14.06 -10.42
CA GLN A 259 23.44 13.61 -10.94
C GLN A 259 24.62 13.93 -10.01
N ASP A 260 24.49 14.91 -9.13
CA ASP A 260 25.56 15.42 -8.27
C ASP A 260 25.35 15.13 -6.77
N GLU A 261 24.31 14.40 -6.38
CA GLU A 261 24.06 13.96 -5.00
C GLU A 261 24.02 12.43 -4.89
N VAL A 262 24.21 11.92 -3.68
CA VAL A 262 24.05 10.48 -3.37
C VAL A 262 22.57 10.13 -3.41
N ASN A 263 22.12 9.37 -4.40
CA ASN A 263 20.73 8.96 -4.54
C ASN A 263 20.47 7.68 -3.75
N ILE A 264 19.49 7.74 -2.88
CA ILE A 264 19.06 6.63 -2.03
C ILE A 264 17.55 6.49 -2.16
N ILE A 265 17.09 5.29 -2.53
CA ILE A 265 15.67 4.97 -2.57
C ILE A 265 15.31 4.09 -1.37
N ILE A 266 14.30 4.51 -0.60
CA ILE A 266 13.66 3.67 0.42
C ILE A 266 12.45 3.00 -0.20
N HIS A 267 12.41 1.67 -0.12
CA HIS A 267 11.41 0.86 -0.81
C HIS A 267 10.92 -0.29 0.08
N GLY A 268 9.64 -0.62 0.01
CA GLY A 268 9.00 -1.60 0.88
C GLY A 268 7.77 -1.01 1.53
N HIS A 269 7.53 -1.36 2.79
CA HIS A 269 6.31 -1.11 3.57
C HIS A 269 6.57 -0.72 5.04
N GLU A 270 7.76 -0.94 5.61
CA GLU A 270 7.99 -0.66 7.04
C GLU A 270 8.37 0.81 7.31
N PRO A 271 7.54 1.58 8.04
CA PRO A 271 7.69 3.02 8.18
C PRO A 271 8.77 3.41 9.19
N TYR A 272 9.09 2.57 10.16
CA TYR A 272 10.04 2.92 11.22
C TYR A 272 11.46 3.13 10.68
N LEU A 273 11.88 2.31 9.71
CA LEU A 273 13.12 2.51 8.96
C LEU A 273 13.10 3.85 8.21
N ALA A 274 12.02 4.08 7.47
CA ALA A 274 11.88 5.24 6.60
C ALA A 274 11.80 6.55 7.40
N GLU A 275 11.10 6.55 8.53
CA GLU A 275 10.98 7.67 9.46
C GLU A 275 12.35 8.12 9.97
N ILE A 276 13.17 7.17 10.47
CA ILE A 276 14.50 7.50 10.98
C ILE A 276 15.41 7.95 9.84
N ILE A 277 15.39 7.27 8.69
CA ILE A 277 16.24 7.67 7.56
C ILE A 277 15.89 9.07 7.07
N ALA A 278 14.61 9.45 6.99
CA ALA A 278 14.18 10.78 6.57
C ALA A 278 14.81 11.89 7.44
N VAL A 279 14.92 11.65 8.75
CA VAL A 279 15.57 12.59 9.69
C VAL A 279 17.09 12.52 9.59
N VAL A 280 17.67 11.31 9.64
CA VAL A 280 19.12 11.12 9.72
C VAL A 280 19.83 11.52 8.42
N ALA A 281 19.17 11.43 7.26
CA ALA A 281 19.73 11.89 5.98
C ALA A 281 20.03 13.40 5.95
N GLN A 282 19.43 14.18 6.86
CA GLN A 282 19.67 15.62 7.01
C GLN A 282 20.79 15.95 8.02
N ASP A 283 21.40 14.93 8.66
CA ASP A 283 22.48 15.14 9.62
C ASP A 283 23.69 15.82 8.95
N PRO A 284 24.14 16.99 9.45
CA PRO A 284 25.30 17.70 8.90
C PRO A 284 26.55 16.83 8.77
N GLU A 285 26.78 15.89 9.70
CA GLU A 285 27.92 14.98 9.65
C GLU A 285 27.86 14.05 8.43
N LEU A 286 26.66 13.57 8.08
CA LEU A 286 26.47 12.70 6.91
C LEU A 286 26.52 13.49 5.62
N ILE A 287 25.99 14.71 5.61
CA ILE A 287 26.08 15.61 4.46
C ILE A 287 27.55 15.94 4.17
N ASP A 288 28.34 16.26 5.20
CA ASP A 288 29.77 16.53 5.05
C ASP A 288 30.56 15.27 4.68
N TYR A 289 30.15 14.10 5.19
CA TYR A 289 30.69 12.82 4.73
C TYR A 289 30.40 12.58 3.25
N ALA A 290 29.20 12.86 2.76
CA ALA A 290 28.86 12.78 1.34
C ALA A 290 29.71 13.73 0.48
N LYS A 291 29.94 14.96 0.96
CA LYS A 291 30.87 15.92 0.32
C LYS A 291 32.30 15.40 0.27
N SER A 292 32.77 14.72 1.31
CA SER A 292 34.09 14.09 1.32
C SER A 292 34.27 13.00 0.25
N LYS A 293 33.17 12.43 -0.25
CA LYS A 293 33.14 11.45 -1.35
C LYS A 293 32.87 12.08 -2.73
N GLY A 294 32.77 13.40 -2.81
CA GLY A 294 32.58 14.15 -4.06
C GLY A 294 31.11 14.41 -4.44
N ALA A 295 30.14 14.05 -3.60
CA ALA A 295 28.74 14.43 -3.80
C ALA A 295 28.46 15.85 -3.25
N LYS A 296 27.45 16.55 -3.75
CA LYS A 296 27.02 17.84 -3.17
C LYS A 296 26.11 17.69 -1.95
N GLY A 297 25.53 16.51 -1.77
CA GLY A 297 24.57 16.21 -0.71
C GLY A 297 24.01 14.79 -0.84
N ILE A 298 22.95 14.54 -0.08
CA ILE A 298 22.21 13.27 -0.07
C ILE A 298 20.81 13.53 -0.60
N ASN A 299 20.42 12.78 -1.63
CA ASN A 299 19.10 12.84 -2.23
C ASN A 299 18.30 11.60 -1.84
N LEU A 300 17.34 11.78 -0.94
CA LEU A 300 16.43 10.72 -0.52
C LEU A 300 15.16 10.76 -1.38
N ALA A 301 14.78 9.61 -1.94
CA ALA A 301 13.49 9.41 -2.58
C ALA A 301 12.86 8.10 -2.11
N GLY A 302 11.56 7.93 -2.33
CA GLY A 302 10.85 6.71 -1.96
C GLY A 302 10.29 5.93 -3.16
N MET A 303 9.99 4.65 -2.94
CA MET A 303 9.16 3.82 -3.82
C MET A 303 8.19 2.88 -3.07
N CYS A 304 7.00 2.65 -3.64
CA CYS A 304 5.91 1.85 -3.03
C CYS A 304 5.44 2.37 -1.66
N CYS A 305 4.91 1.50 -0.78
CA CYS A 305 4.07 1.94 0.33
C CYS A 305 4.87 2.62 1.47
N THR A 306 6.11 2.23 1.75
CA THR A 306 7.00 2.97 2.69
C THR A 306 7.27 4.40 2.20
N ALA A 307 7.32 4.62 0.88
CA ALA A 307 7.45 5.95 0.29
C ALA A 307 6.23 6.81 0.52
N ASN A 308 5.03 6.22 0.41
CA ASN A 308 3.80 6.91 0.72
C ASN A 308 3.79 7.34 2.20
N GLU A 309 4.28 6.51 3.12
CA GLU A 309 4.34 6.88 4.54
C GLU A 309 5.21 8.12 4.81
N ILE A 310 6.41 8.17 4.22
CA ILE A 310 7.31 9.33 4.39
C ILE A 310 6.91 10.54 3.52
N LEU A 311 6.25 10.32 2.39
CA LEU A 311 5.64 11.40 1.60
C LEU A 311 4.56 12.09 2.43
N MET A 312 3.64 11.31 3.00
CA MET A 312 2.46 11.81 3.72
C MET A 312 2.82 12.61 4.98
N ARG A 313 4.03 12.42 5.54
CA ARG A 313 4.46 13.06 6.79
C ARG A 313 5.61 14.05 6.64
N HIS A 314 6.52 13.82 5.69
CA HIS A 314 7.75 14.61 5.52
C HIS A 314 7.89 15.26 4.14
N GLY A 315 6.99 14.95 3.19
CA GLY A 315 7.06 15.50 1.84
C GLY A 315 8.24 14.94 1.02
N ILE A 316 8.82 13.81 1.41
CA ILE A 316 9.93 13.19 0.68
C ILE A 316 9.48 12.81 -0.75
N PRO A 317 10.24 13.18 -1.80
CA PRO A 317 9.90 12.86 -3.18
C PRO A 317 9.80 11.36 -3.46
N ILE A 318 8.96 10.99 -4.44
CA ILE A 318 8.79 9.59 -4.86
C ILE A 318 9.46 9.38 -6.23
N ALA A 319 10.36 8.41 -6.34
CA ALA A 319 11.02 8.13 -7.61
C ALA A 319 10.10 7.38 -8.60
N GLY A 320 9.17 6.59 -8.10
CA GLY A 320 8.22 5.86 -8.93
C GLY A 320 7.36 4.87 -8.14
N ASN A 321 6.56 4.10 -8.87
CA ASN A 321 5.70 3.03 -8.32
C ASN A 321 6.34 1.64 -8.48
N PHE A 322 5.55 0.58 -8.28
CA PHE A 322 6.00 -0.82 -8.27
C PHE A 322 6.79 -1.25 -9.51
N LEU A 323 6.39 -0.85 -10.72
CA LEU A 323 7.08 -1.29 -11.95
C LEU A 323 8.29 -0.43 -12.30
N GLN A 324 8.56 0.64 -11.55
CA GLN A 324 9.72 1.51 -11.77
C GLN A 324 10.93 1.12 -10.91
N GLN A 325 10.84 0.08 -10.08
CA GLN A 325 11.89 -0.30 -9.13
C GLN A 325 13.22 -0.71 -9.77
N GLU A 326 13.17 -1.53 -10.81
CA GLU A 326 14.37 -1.89 -11.58
C GLU A 326 14.82 -0.72 -12.48
N LEU A 327 13.87 0.11 -12.93
CA LEU A 327 14.15 1.24 -13.82
C LEU A 327 14.88 2.39 -13.11
N ALA A 328 14.66 2.56 -11.81
CA ALA A 328 15.44 3.48 -11.00
C ALA A 328 16.93 3.09 -10.95
N ILE A 329 17.24 1.79 -10.88
CA ILE A 329 18.61 1.28 -11.00
C ILE A 329 19.15 1.55 -12.41
N VAL A 330 18.34 1.28 -13.45
CA VAL A 330 18.71 1.47 -14.86
C VAL A 330 19.14 2.91 -15.19
N THR A 331 18.67 3.92 -14.44
CA THR A 331 19.16 5.29 -14.57
C THR A 331 20.69 5.40 -14.44
N GLY A 332 21.33 4.45 -13.76
CA GLY A 332 22.75 4.45 -13.44
C GLY A 332 23.13 5.46 -12.37
N ALA A 333 22.15 6.16 -11.76
CA ALA A 333 22.39 7.21 -10.78
C ALA A 333 22.15 6.77 -9.33
N LEU A 334 21.63 5.56 -9.10
CA LEU A 334 21.21 5.11 -7.76
C LEU A 334 22.36 4.46 -7.00
N GLU A 335 22.76 5.00 -5.84
CA GLU A 335 23.81 4.38 -5.02
C GLU A 335 23.28 3.20 -4.22
N ALA A 336 22.07 3.33 -3.67
CA ALA A 336 21.44 2.28 -2.91
C ALA A 336 19.93 2.28 -3.08
N ILE A 337 19.37 1.08 -3.20
CA ILE A 337 17.96 0.81 -2.90
C ILE A 337 17.88 0.04 -1.60
N VAL A 338 17.32 0.67 -0.58
CA VAL A 338 17.18 0.13 0.77
C VAL A 338 15.78 -0.45 0.90
N VAL A 339 15.72 -1.75 1.15
CA VAL A 339 14.48 -2.53 1.11
C VAL A 339 14.16 -3.21 2.43
N ASP A 340 12.89 -3.21 2.80
CA ASP A 340 12.34 -3.99 3.92
C ASP A 340 11.57 -5.23 3.41
N VAL A 341 10.24 -5.26 3.53
CA VAL A 341 9.34 -6.35 3.15
C VAL A 341 8.37 -5.93 2.03
N GLN A 342 7.82 -6.95 1.36
CA GLN A 342 6.66 -6.89 0.45
C GLN A 342 6.85 -6.03 -0.82
N CYS A 343 6.39 -6.58 -1.96
CA CYS A 343 6.48 -5.93 -3.28
C CYS A 343 7.90 -5.54 -3.75
N VAL A 344 8.93 -6.12 -3.13
CA VAL A 344 10.33 -5.97 -3.53
C VAL A 344 10.68 -7.11 -4.48
N MET A 345 10.98 -6.80 -5.74
CA MET A 345 11.32 -7.80 -6.74
C MET A 345 12.74 -8.31 -6.53
N GLN A 346 12.93 -9.63 -6.52
CA GLN A 346 14.27 -10.22 -6.54
C GLN A 346 15.08 -9.79 -7.78
N GLY A 347 14.42 -9.43 -8.88
CA GLY A 347 15.06 -8.89 -10.09
C GLY A 347 15.84 -7.58 -9.86
N LEU A 348 15.66 -6.90 -8.72
CA LEU A 348 16.51 -5.78 -8.32
C LEU A 348 17.98 -6.18 -8.20
N ALA A 349 18.28 -7.38 -7.70
CA ALA A 349 19.67 -7.87 -7.59
C ALA A 349 20.29 -8.07 -8.99
N ASP A 350 19.52 -8.62 -9.93
CA ASP A 350 19.97 -8.80 -11.31
C ASP A 350 20.23 -7.44 -11.98
N ALA A 351 19.30 -6.49 -11.85
CA ALA A 351 19.47 -5.14 -12.39
C ALA A 351 20.67 -4.42 -11.76
N ALA A 352 20.83 -4.53 -10.43
CA ALA A 352 21.95 -3.92 -9.71
C ALA A 352 23.31 -4.48 -10.15
N SER A 353 23.39 -5.76 -10.52
CA SER A 353 24.63 -6.38 -11.01
C SER A 353 25.18 -5.74 -12.29
N CYS A 354 24.35 -5.01 -13.04
CA CYS A 354 24.74 -4.29 -14.25
C CYS A 354 25.26 -2.86 -13.97
N TYR A 355 25.11 -2.36 -12.74
CA TYR A 355 25.52 -1.01 -12.31
C TYR A 355 26.32 -1.08 -11.01
N HIS A 356 26.53 0.08 -10.36
CA HIS A 356 27.19 0.14 -9.04
C HIS A 356 26.21 -0.01 -7.88
N THR A 357 24.89 0.10 -8.13
CA THR A 357 23.86 0.18 -7.09
C THR A 357 23.94 -0.96 -6.08
N LYS A 358 23.87 -0.62 -4.80
CA LYS A 358 23.71 -1.61 -3.73
C LYS A 358 22.23 -1.87 -3.46
N VAL A 359 21.80 -3.12 -3.57
CA VAL A 359 20.53 -3.57 -2.97
C VAL A 359 20.81 -3.91 -1.51
N ILE A 360 20.14 -3.22 -0.59
CA ILE A 360 20.35 -3.38 0.85
C ILE A 360 19.06 -3.88 1.49
N THR A 361 19.02 -5.15 1.91
CA THR A 361 17.87 -5.66 2.68
C THR A 361 18.05 -5.38 4.16
N THR A 362 16.97 -4.98 4.83
CA THR A 362 17.02 -4.49 6.21
C THR A 362 16.15 -5.26 7.19
N ASP A 363 15.15 -6.00 6.71
CA ASP A 363 14.24 -6.75 7.56
C ASP A 363 14.64 -8.23 7.66
N ARG A 364 14.68 -8.76 8.89
CA ARG A 364 15.00 -10.18 9.18
C ARG A 364 14.07 -11.20 8.50
N ARG A 365 12.87 -10.78 8.10
CA ARG A 365 11.87 -11.63 7.41
C ARG A 365 12.13 -11.69 5.89
N ALA A 366 12.92 -10.76 5.33
CA ALA A 366 13.06 -10.56 3.90
C ALA A 366 14.53 -10.52 3.47
N HIS A 367 15.09 -11.68 3.13
CA HIS A 367 16.41 -11.81 2.54
C HIS A 367 16.34 -11.90 1.01
N MET A 368 17.37 -11.40 0.34
CA MET A 368 17.49 -11.47 -1.12
C MET A 368 18.89 -11.91 -1.50
N GLN A 369 18.99 -12.99 -2.28
CA GLN A 369 20.26 -13.41 -2.85
C GLN A 369 20.79 -12.32 -3.80
N GLY A 370 22.07 -11.98 -3.67
CA GLY A 370 22.71 -10.90 -4.44
C GLY A 370 22.58 -9.51 -3.80
N ALA A 371 21.81 -9.36 -2.72
CA ALA A 371 21.76 -8.14 -1.92
C ALA A 371 22.74 -8.19 -0.73
N THR A 372 23.11 -7.01 -0.23
CA THR A 372 23.79 -6.88 1.07
C THR A 372 22.73 -6.83 2.16
N HIS A 373 22.85 -7.67 3.19
CA HIS A 373 21.95 -7.59 4.34
C HIS A 373 22.55 -6.67 5.41
N MET A 374 21.82 -5.60 5.75
CA MET A 374 22.15 -4.68 6.83
C MET A 374 20.90 -4.54 7.70
N GLU A 375 20.74 -5.45 8.65
CA GLU A 375 19.56 -5.49 9.52
C GLU A 375 19.34 -4.14 10.23
N PHE A 376 18.12 -3.63 10.16
CA PHE A 376 17.72 -2.43 10.88
C PHE A 376 17.23 -2.82 12.27
N ASP A 377 17.97 -2.42 13.30
CA ASP A 377 17.60 -2.61 14.70
C ASP A 377 16.79 -1.39 15.14
N GLU A 378 15.49 -1.54 15.29
CA GLU A 378 14.57 -0.47 15.69
C GLU A 378 14.89 0.14 17.06
N HIS A 379 15.50 -0.63 17.98
CA HIS A 379 15.96 -0.12 19.27
C HIS A 379 17.23 0.73 19.14
N LYS A 380 17.97 0.57 18.04
CA LYS A 380 19.17 1.37 17.68
C LYS A 380 18.99 2.08 16.34
N GLY A 381 17.77 2.53 16.04
CA GLY A 381 17.39 2.99 14.70
C GLY A 381 18.34 4.02 14.09
N THR A 382 18.77 5.03 14.86
CA THR A 382 19.71 6.06 14.38
C THR A 382 21.06 5.46 13.95
N GLN A 383 21.59 4.49 14.70
CA GLN A 383 22.86 3.84 14.37
C GLN A 383 22.73 3.01 13.09
N SER A 384 21.67 2.19 12.98
CA SER A 384 21.41 1.40 11.79
C SER A 384 21.20 2.27 10.56
N ALA A 385 20.40 3.35 10.66
CA ALA A 385 20.19 4.31 9.57
C ALA A 385 21.51 4.98 9.14
N LYS A 386 22.34 5.47 10.08
CA LYS A 386 23.66 6.04 9.76
C LYS A 386 24.56 5.03 9.05
N ALA A 387 24.54 3.76 9.44
CA ALA A 387 25.33 2.72 8.78
C ALA A 387 24.88 2.48 7.33
N ILE A 388 23.56 2.37 7.10
CA ILE A 388 22.98 2.20 5.77
C ILE A 388 23.31 3.40 4.86
N LEU A 389 23.10 4.62 5.37
CA LEU A 389 23.40 5.85 4.62
C LEU A 389 24.89 5.96 4.29
N LYS A 390 25.79 5.64 5.23
CA LYS A 390 27.24 5.57 4.96
C LYS A 390 27.58 4.55 3.87
N ALA A 391 26.95 3.38 3.88
CA ALA A 391 27.19 2.36 2.85
C ALA A 391 26.79 2.82 1.45
N ALA A 392 25.74 3.66 1.33
CA ALA A 392 25.34 4.31 0.08
C ALA A 392 26.29 5.45 -0.31
N ILE A 393 26.66 6.32 0.64
CA ILE A 393 27.61 7.42 0.43
C ILE A 393 28.97 6.89 -0.04
N ASP A 394 29.48 5.83 0.59
CA ASP A 394 30.71 5.14 0.20
C ASP A 394 30.66 4.54 -1.20
N ASN A 395 29.45 4.33 -1.72
CA ASN A 395 29.23 3.78 -3.05
C ASN A 395 29.19 4.84 -4.15
N PHE A 396 29.00 6.12 -3.81
CA PHE A 396 28.93 7.22 -4.79
C PHE A 396 30.17 7.30 -5.71
N PRO A 397 31.41 7.14 -5.23
CA PRO A 397 32.60 7.12 -6.10
C PRO A 397 32.61 5.99 -7.13
N ASN A 398 31.83 4.92 -6.92
CA ASN A 398 31.72 3.80 -7.86
C ASN A 398 30.70 4.06 -8.98
N ARG A 399 29.98 5.19 -8.94
CA ARG A 399 29.00 5.55 -9.97
C ARG A 399 29.67 5.58 -11.35
N GLY A 400 29.12 4.78 -12.26
CA GLY A 400 29.61 4.69 -13.63
C GLY A 400 29.33 5.95 -14.46
N LYS A 401 29.85 5.98 -15.68
CA LYS A 401 29.61 7.09 -16.63
C LYS A 401 28.26 6.98 -17.38
N ASN A 402 27.65 5.79 -17.38
CA ASN A 402 26.39 5.50 -18.10
C ASN A 402 25.16 5.96 -17.31
N VAL A 403 25.16 7.24 -16.91
CA VAL A 403 24.06 7.89 -16.18
C VAL A 403 23.09 8.52 -17.17
N ARG A 404 21.81 8.17 -17.08
CA ARG A 404 20.70 8.80 -17.81
C ARG A 404 19.50 8.87 -16.89
N ILE A 405 19.28 10.04 -16.32
CA ILE A 405 18.11 10.35 -15.50
C ILE A 405 17.07 11.01 -16.41
N PRO A 406 15.84 10.45 -16.55
CA PRO A 406 14.74 11.11 -17.24
C PRO A 406 14.48 12.49 -16.65
N LYS A 407 14.03 13.46 -17.45
CA LYS A 407 13.77 14.83 -16.93
C LYS A 407 12.42 14.94 -16.23
N GLU A 408 11.57 13.96 -16.43
CA GLU A 408 10.19 13.96 -16.03
C GLU A 408 10.06 13.84 -14.52
N LYS A 409 9.46 14.88 -13.96
CA LYS A 409 8.97 14.95 -12.60
C LYS A 409 7.74 15.85 -12.55
N THR A 410 6.85 15.57 -11.62
CA THR A 410 5.56 16.26 -11.49
C THR A 410 5.34 16.64 -10.03
N ASP A 411 4.85 17.86 -9.78
CA ASP A 411 4.47 18.29 -8.43
C ASP A 411 3.17 17.61 -7.98
N LEU A 412 3.03 17.39 -6.68
CA LEU A 412 1.84 16.78 -6.08
C LEU A 412 1.60 17.32 -4.66
N ILE A 413 0.34 17.25 -4.22
CA ILE A 413 -0.06 17.42 -2.83
C ILE A 413 -0.55 16.08 -2.27
N ALA A 414 0.09 15.62 -1.20
CA ALA A 414 -0.31 14.44 -0.45
C ALA A 414 -0.79 14.82 0.95
N GLY A 415 -0.96 13.83 1.84
CA GLY A 415 -1.24 14.08 3.26
C GLY A 415 -2.72 14.18 3.62
N PHE A 416 -3.63 13.65 2.80
CA PHE A 416 -5.07 13.68 3.06
C PHE A 416 -5.50 12.52 3.98
N SER A 417 -5.19 12.62 5.27
CA SER A 417 -5.75 11.74 6.30
C SER A 417 -7.27 11.95 6.45
N HIS A 418 -7.95 10.99 7.08
CA HIS A 418 -9.39 11.12 7.37
C HIS A 418 -9.67 12.36 8.24
N GLU A 419 -8.80 12.63 9.20
CA GLU A 419 -8.82 13.77 10.11
C GLU A 419 -8.64 15.08 9.34
N THR A 420 -7.66 15.14 8.44
CA THR A 420 -7.43 16.30 7.57
C THR A 420 -8.61 16.55 6.65
N ILE A 421 -9.20 15.52 6.03
CA ILE A 421 -10.39 15.67 5.17
C ILE A 421 -11.55 16.23 6.00
N ASN A 422 -11.78 15.68 7.20
CA ASN A 422 -12.84 16.14 8.10
C ASN A 422 -12.66 17.63 8.48
N TYR A 423 -11.41 18.02 8.75
CA TYR A 423 -11.03 19.40 9.05
C TYR A 423 -11.21 20.34 7.84
N LEU A 424 -10.76 19.95 6.65
CA LEU A 424 -10.86 20.78 5.44
C LEU A 424 -12.31 21.04 5.03
N LEU A 425 -13.21 20.07 5.24
CA LEU A 425 -14.62 20.22 4.93
C LEU A 425 -15.35 21.13 5.94
N GLY A 426 -15.08 20.99 7.23
CA GLY A 426 -15.86 21.63 8.30
C GLY A 426 -15.18 22.75 9.08
N GLY A 427 -13.87 22.96 8.90
CA GLY A 427 -13.03 23.80 9.75
C GLY A 427 -12.92 23.30 11.20
N MET A 428 -12.24 24.04 12.07
CA MET A 428 -12.03 23.63 13.48
C MET A 428 -13.35 23.43 14.26
N PHE A 429 -14.38 24.23 13.98
CA PHE A 429 -15.60 24.27 14.81
C PHE A 429 -16.73 23.37 14.31
N ARG A 430 -16.66 22.89 13.07
CA ARG A 430 -17.70 22.05 12.45
C ARG A 430 -17.12 20.90 11.64
N ALA A 431 -15.92 20.42 12.00
CA ALA A 431 -15.25 19.29 11.34
C ALA A 431 -16.23 18.12 11.16
N SER A 432 -16.61 17.88 9.90
CA SER A 432 -17.66 16.94 9.52
C SER A 432 -17.54 16.61 8.03
N TYR A 433 -17.96 15.41 7.66
CA TYR A 433 -18.22 14.96 6.30
C TYR A 433 -19.55 15.50 5.73
N ARG A 434 -20.34 16.23 6.52
CA ARG A 434 -21.61 16.83 6.07
C ARG A 434 -21.47 17.66 4.79
N PRO A 435 -20.45 18.51 4.60
CA PRO A 435 -20.28 19.26 3.35
C PRO A 435 -20.05 18.34 2.14
N LEU A 436 -19.37 17.20 2.29
CA LEU A 436 -19.25 16.20 1.23
C LEU A 436 -20.61 15.56 0.97
N ASN A 437 -21.32 15.10 2.01
CA ASN A 437 -22.63 14.48 1.87
C ASN A 437 -23.64 15.42 1.20
N ASP A 438 -23.66 16.71 1.57
CA ASP A 438 -24.56 17.70 0.97
C ASP A 438 -24.25 17.92 -0.52
N ASN A 439 -22.97 17.92 -0.91
CA ASN A 439 -22.58 18.00 -2.31
C ASN A 439 -22.90 16.73 -3.11
N ILE A 440 -22.99 15.58 -2.43
CA ILE A 440 -23.52 14.35 -3.04
C ILE A 440 -25.03 14.44 -3.23
N ILE A 441 -25.76 14.83 -2.18
CA ILE A 441 -27.22 14.94 -2.18
C ILE A 441 -27.71 15.95 -3.21
N ASN A 442 -27.01 17.07 -3.37
CA ASN A 442 -27.38 18.10 -4.35
C ASN A 442 -26.86 17.82 -5.77
N GLY A 443 -26.15 16.71 -5.98
CA GLY A 443 -25.67 16.26 -7.29
C GLY A 443 -24.43 16.97 -7.84
N ARG A 444 -23.75 17.82 -7.06
CA ARG A 444 -22.46 18.41 -7.47
C ARG A 444 -21.34 17.37 -7.48
N ILE A 445 -21.37 16.41 -6.56
CA ILE A 445 -20.51 15.24 -6.57
C ILE A 445 -21.42 14.02 -6.77
N ARG A 446 -21.10 13.15 -7.73
CA ARG A 446 -21.93 11.96 -8.00
C ARG A 446 -21.67 10.80 -7.05
N GLY A 447 -20.52 10.82 -6.38
CA GLY A 447 -20.09 9.80 -5.44
C GLY A 447 -18.59 9.88 -5.18
N VAL A 448 -18.06 8.86 -4.50
CA VAL A 448 -16.63 8.75 -4.17
C VAL A 448 -16.08 7.42 -4.68
N ALA A 449 -14.92 7.44 -5.33
CA ALA A 449 -14.25 6.24 -5.81
C ALA A 449 -12.91 6.02 -5.08
N GLY A 450 -12.75 4.86 -4.45
CA GLY A 450 -11.46 4.35 -3.98
C GLY A 450 -10.75 3.60 -5.10
N VAL A 451 -9.70 4.18 -5.68
CA VAL A 451 -8.92 3.52 -6.75
C VAL A 451 -7.53 3.18 -6.21
N VAL A 452 -7.31 1.90 -5.93
CA VAL A 452 -6.24 1.38 -5.06
C VAL A 452 -5.44 0.28 -5.76
N GLY A 453 -4.35 -0.16 -5.14
CA GLY A 453 -3.61 -1.33 -5.59
C GLY A 453 -2.31 -1.04 -6.35
N CYS A 454 -1.94 -2.01 -7.18
CA CYS A 454 -0.59 -2.20 -7.70
C CYS A 454 -0.53 -1.94 -9.21
N ASN A 455 0.61 -2.27 -9.84
CA ASN A 455 0.78 -2.31 -11.28
C ASN A 455 1.08 -3.76 -11.74
N ASN A 456 0.71 -4.10 -12.98
CA ASN A 456 0.91 -5.44 -13.54
C ASN A 456 1.63 -5.35 -14.90
N PRO A 457 2.81 -5.97 -15.09
CA PRO A 457 3.61 -5.80 -16.31
C PRO A 457 3.00 -6.50 -17.55
N ARG A 458 1.86 -7.17 -17.39
CA ARG A 458 1.10 -7.82 -18.46
C ARG A 458 0.05 -6.92 -19.10
N VAL A 459 -0.21 -5.76 -18.51
CA VAL A 459 -1.02 -4.69 -19.09
C VAL A 459 -0.16 -3.46 -19.32
N THR A 460 -0.69 -2.45 -20.00
CA THR A 460 0.00 -1.17 -20.10
C THR A 460 0.14 -0.57 -18.71
N HIS A 461 1.38 -0.33 -18.27
CA HIS A 461 1.66 0.31 -16.99
C HIS A 461 1.02 1.70 -16.91
N ASP A 462 0.30 1.92 -15.81
CA ASP A 462 -0.51 3.11 -15.52
C ASP A 462 -1.70 3.32 -16.49
N MET A 463 -2.33 2.24 -16.97
CA MET A 463 -3.56 2.29 -17.78
C MET A 463 -4.82 2.73 -17.01
N GLN A 464 -4.86 2.51 -15.70
CA GLN A 464 -5.90 3.01 -14.80
C GLN A 464 -6.15 4.53 -14.90
N LEU A 465 -5.17 5.32 -15.37
CA LEU A 465 -5.30 6.77 -15.51
C LEU A 465 -6.47 7.15 -16.42
N ALA A 466 -6.84 6.29 -17.38
CA ALA A 466 -8.03 6.47 -18.18
C ALA A 466 -9.31 6.43 -17.32
N MET A 467 -9.41 5.46 -16.40
CA MET A 467 -10.54 5.33 -15.48
C MET A 467 -10.60 6.52 -14.51
N VAL A 468 -9.48 6.91 -13.91
CA VAL A 468 -9.43 8.04 -12.96
C VAL A 468 -9.87 9.33 -13.64
N LYS A 469 -9.39 9.61 -14.85
CA LYS A 469 -9.80 10.80 -15.63
C LYS A 469 -11.28 10.80 -15.97
N GLU A 470 -11.85 9.65 -16.34
CA GLU A 470 -13.29 9.55 -16.59
C GLU A 470 -14.11 9.72 -15.30
N LEU A 471 -13.66 9.22 -14.15
CA LEU A 471 -14.33 9.42 -12.87
C LEU A 471 -14.40 10.91 -12.50
N ILE A 472 -13.26 11.61 -12.46
CA ILE A 472 -13.23 13.03 -12.07
C ILE A 472 -13.98 13.92 -13.07
N LYS A 473 -13.89 13.62 -14.38
CA LYS A 473 -14.64 14.32 -15.43
C LYS A 473 -16.16 14.17 -15.26
N ASN A 474 -16.60 13.06 -14.68
CA ASN A 474 -18.00 12.79 -14.38
C ASN A 474 -18.34 13.06 -12.91
N ASP A 475 -17.71 14.07 -12.31
CA ASP A 475 -17.99 14.60 -10.97
C ASP A 475 -17.87 13.57 -9.83
N VAL A 476 -16.98 12.59 -9.96
CA VAL A 476 -16.67 11.63 -8.87
C VAL A 476 -15.39 12.03 -8.18
N LEU A 477 -15.45 12.26 -6.86
CA LEU A 477 -14.25 12.49 -6.04
C LEU A 477 -13.45 11.18 -5.95
N VAL A 478 -12.15 11.21 -6.27
CA VAL A 478 -11.31 10.02 -6.23
C VAL A 478 -10.38 10.06 -5.02
N LEU A 479 -10.37 8.98 -4.24
CA LEU A 479 -9.44 8.74 -3.15
C LEU A 479 -8.50 7.62 -3.57
N GLN A 480 -7.19 7.80 -3.43
CA GLN A 480 -6.21 6.79 -3.84
C GLN A 480 -5.14 6.54 -2.80
N THR A 481 -4.67 5.31 -2.80
CA THR A 481 -3.58 4.82 -1.98
C THR A 481 -2.59 4.03 -2.84
N GLY A 482 -1.43 3.70 -2.27
CA GLY A 482 -0.49 2.76 -2.87
C GLY A 482 0.09 3.24 -4.22
N CYS A 483 0.34 2.30 -5.13
CA CYS A 483 0.95 2.60 -6.44
C CYS A 483 -0.01 3.34 -7.38
N MET A 484 -1.32 3.19 -7.20
CA MET A 484 -2.30 3.92 -8.01
C MET A 484 -2.30 5.42 -7.71
N ALA A 485 -2.06 5.81 -6.45
CA ALA A 485 -1.88 7.21 -6.08
C ALA A 485 -0.66 7.82 -6.80
N MET A 486 0.47 7.10 -6.79
CA MET A 486 1.70 7.51 -7.46
C MET A 486 1.49 7.73 -8.97
N ALA A 487 0.75 6.84 -9.63
CA ALA A 487 0.50 6.97 -11.05
C ALA A 487 -0.34 8.21 -11.39
N SER A 488 -1.36 8.55 -10.59
CA SER A 488 -2.13 9.79 -10.73
C SER A 488 -1.32 11.04 -10.41
N ALA A 489 -0.41 10.97 -9.43
CA ALA A 489 0.52 12.06 -9.15
C ALA A 489 1.47 12.31 -10.34
N LYS A 490 2.04 11.25 -10.96
CA LYS A 490 2.86 11.39 -12.18
C LYS A 490 2.09 12.07 -13.32
N ALA A 491 0.78 11.83 -13.41
CA ALA A 491 -0.10 12.45 -14.40
C ALA A 491 -0.58 13.87 -14.05
N GLY A 492 -0.15 14.43 -12.91
CA GLY A 492 -0.52 15.77 -12.48
C GLY A 492 -1.98 15.90 -12.02
N LEU A 493 -2.57 14.83 -11.49
CA LEU A 493 -3.96 14.82 -11.01
C LEU A 493 -4.10 15.14 -9.51
N MET A 494 -2.99 15.20 -8.79
CA MET A 494 -2.93 15.40 -7.33
C MET A 494 -2.50 16.82 -6.94
N VAL A 495 -2.83 17.82 -7.78
CA VAL A 495 -2.66 19.24 -7.48
C VAL A 495 -4.01 19.97 -7.61
N PRO A 496 -4.29 21.04 -6.85
CA PRO A 496 -5.57 21.75 -6.91
C PRO A 496 -5.96 22.18 -8.33
N GLU A 497 -5.00 22.63 -9.13
CA GLU A 497 -5.19 23.10 -10.51
C GLU A 497 -5.72 21.99 -11.44
N ALA A 498 -5.52 20.72 -11.08
CA ALA A 498 -6.04 19.59 -11.83
C ALA A 498 -7.58 19.57 -11.86
N ALA A 499 -8.25 20.14 -10.84
CA ALA A 499 -9.71 20.18 -10.78
C ALA A 499 -10.29 20.97 -11.95
N ALA A 500 -9.80 22.20 -12.17
CA ALA A 500 -10.27 23.05 -13.27
C ALA A 500 -9.99 22.47 -14.67
N LYS A 501 -8.96 21.62 -14.78
CA LYS A 501 -8.53 21.06 -16.07
C LYS A 501 -9.20 19.72 -16.42
N TYR A 502 -9.45 18.88 -15.42
CA TYR A 502 -9.85 17.49 -15.66
C TYR A 502 -11.18 17.10 -15.03
N ALA A 503 -11.65 17.81 -14.00
CA ALA A 503 -12.89 17.46 -13.33
C ALA A 503 -14.12 18.03 -14.06
N GLY A 504 -15.28 17.41 -13.81
CA GLY A 504 -16.57 17.99 -14.17
C GLY A 504 -16.85 19.27 -13.37
N ALA A 505 -17.81 20.07 -13.82
CA ALA A 505 -18.08 21.39 -13.24
C ALA A 505 -18.49 21.32 -11.75
N GLY A 506 -19.19 20.25 -11.35
CA GLY A 506 -19.62 20.05 -9.98
C GLY A 506 -18.44 19.81 -9.05
N LEU A 507 -17.62 18.80 -9.35
CA LEU A 507 -16.42 18.47 -8.58
C LEU A 507 -15.40 19.62 -8.61
N ALA A 508 -15.19 20.25 -9.76
CA ALA A 508 -14.28 21.38 -9.89
C ALA A 508 -14.64 22.53 -8.93
N SER A 509 -15.93 22.88 -8.84
CA SER A 509 -16.41 23.94 -7.94
C SER A 509 -16.18 23.60 -6.46
N VAL A 510 -16.33 22.32 -6.08
CA VAL A 510 -16.10 21.87 -4.70
C VAL A 510 -14.60 21.87 -4.38
N CYS A 511 -13.77 21.36 -5.30
CA CYS A 511 -12.32 21.38 -5.16
C CYS A 511 -11.77 22.80 -5.03
N GLU A 512 -12.27 23.75 -5.81
CA GLU A 512 -11.90 25.17 -5.73
C GLU A 512 -12.30 25.78 -4.38
N ALA A 513 -13.53 25.52 -3.93
CA ALA A 513 -14.04 26.06 -2.66
C ALA A 513 -13.28 25.55 -1.43
N VAL A 514 -12.84 24.28 -1.45
CA VAL A 514 -12.10 23.65 -0.34
C VAL A 514 -10.58 23.84 -0.48
N GLY A 515 -10.08 24.07 -1.70
CA GLY A 515 -8.65 24.18 -1.99
C GLY A 515 -7.94 22.82 -2.09
N ILE A 516 -8.60 21.81 -2.68
CA ILE A 516 -8.09 20.43 -2.77
C ILE A 516 -7.99 19.92 -4.22
N PRO A 517 -7.11 18.95 -4.51
CA PRO A 517 -7.12 18.25 -5.79
C PRO A 517 -8.40 17.43 -6.01
N PRO A 518 -8.74 17.08 -7.28
CA PRO A 518 -9.85 16.17 -7.58
C PRO A 518 -9.52 14.70 -7.28
N VAL A 519 -8.25 14.38 -7.06
CA VAL A 519 -7.73 13.08 -6.66
C VAL A 519 -6.92 13.25 -5.37
N LEU A 520 -7.39 12.68 -4.26
CA LEU A 520 -6.74 12.81 -2.96
C LEU A 520 -5.82 11.62 -2.69
N HIS A 521 -4.58 11.91 -2.32
CA HIS A 521 -3.63 10.90 -1.86
C HIS A 521 -3.86 10.61 -0.38
N VAL A 522 -4.40 9.41 -0.09
CA VAL A 522 -4.81 8.98 1.25
C VAL A 522 -3.76 8.11 1.94
N GLY A 523 -2.70 7.71 1.22
CA GLY A 523 -1.49 7.15 1.83
C GLY A 523 -1.06 5.79 1.27
N ALA A 524 -0.50 4.96 2.14
CA ALA A 524 0.00 3.63 1.84
C ALA A 524 -1.13 2.59 1.68
N CYS A 525 -0.73 1.35 1.40
CA CYS A 525 -1.63 0.22 1.17
C CYS A 525 -2.52 -0.06 2.39
N ILE A 526 -1.95 0.03 3.59
CA ILE A 526 -2.65 -0.15 4.87
C ILE A 526 -3.57 1.03 5.21
N ASP A 527 -3.29 2.23 4.68
CA ASP A 527 -4.15 3.41 4.80
C ASP A 527 -5.45 3.29 3.99
N ASN A 528 -5.68 2.17 3.28
CA ASN A 528 -7.03 1.82 2.83
C ASN A 528 -8.01 1.70 4.01
N SER A 529 -7.51 1.46 5.23
CA SER A 529 -8.28 1.59 6.47
C SER A 529 -8.91 2.99 6.63
N ARG A 530 -8.26 4.06 6.15
CA ARG A 530 -8.81 5.42 6.15
C ARG A 530 -10.00 5.57 5.21
N LEU A 531 -10.04 4.80 4.11
CA LEU A 531 -11.21 4.77 3.23
C LEU A 531 -12.42 4.14 3.96
N LEU A 532 -12.19 3.10 4.76
CA LEU A 532 -13.22 2.50 5.61
C LEU A 532 -13.71 3.49 6.68
N MET A 533 -12.80 4.24 7.30
CA MET A 533 -13.12 5.29 8.28
C MET A 533 -13.89 6.46 7.65
N ALA A 534 -13.45 6.94 6.48
CA ALA A 534 -14.13 8.00 5.74
C ALA A 534 -15.55 7.59 5.33
N ALA A 535 -15.73 6.39 4.79
CA ALA A 535 -17.06 5.88 4.44
C ALA A 535 -17.95 5.74 5.69
N THR A 536 -17.39 5.28 6.81
CA THR A 536 -18.11 5.20 8.09
C THR A 536 -18.55 6.59 8.57
N ALA A 537 -17.68 7.60 8.47
CA ALA A 537 -18.02 8.96 8.85
C ALA A 537 -19.09 9.57 7.94
N MET A 538 -19.07 9.26 6.64
CA MET A 538 -20.15 9.65 5.72
C MET A 538 -21.51 9.08 6.16
N VAL A 539 -21.57 7.80 6.58
CA VAL A 539 -22.81 7.21 7.14
C VAL A 539 -23.21 7.92 8.43
N LYS A 540 -22.25 8.15 9.34
CA LYS A 540 -22.50 8.78 10.65
C LYS A 540 -23.08 10.19 10.53
N ASP A 541 -22.61 10.98 9.57
CA ASP A 541 -23.12 12.34 9.33
C ASP A 541 -24.50 12.36 8.64
N GLY A 542 -24.90 11.23 8.07
CA GLY A 542 -26.26 10.98 7.57
C GLY A 542 -26.60 11.68 6.26
N GLY A 543 -27.84 11.44 5.82
CA GLY A 543 -28.40 11.97 4.57
C GLY A 543 -28.18 11.10 3.32
N LEU A 544 -27.30 10.08 3.39
CA LEU A 544 -27.01 9.16 2.28
C LEU A 544 -27.42 7.70 2.54
N GLY A 545 -27.82 7.36 3.78
CA GLY A 545 -28.17 6.00 4.19
C GLY A 545 -27.72 5.71 5.62
N ASP A 546 -27.97 4.49 6.09
CA ASP A 546 -27.60 4.01 7.43
C ASP A 546 -26.59 2.84 7.40
N ASP A 547 -26.11 2.45 6.21
CA ASP A 547 -25.09 1.43 5.99
C ASP A 547 -24.10 1.83 4.88
N LEU A 548 -22.90 1.23 4.89
CA LEU A 548 -21.88 1.42 3.86
C LEU A 548 -22.38 1.03 2.46
N SER A 549 -23.30 0.06 2.35
CA SER A 549 -23.89 -0.34 1.06
C SER A 549 -24.86 0.66 0.46
N ASP A 550 -25.30 1.64 1.24
CA ASP A 550 -26.25 2.66 0.78
C ASP A 550 -25.51 3.87 0.19
N LEU A 551 -24.23 4.03 0.52
CA LEU A 551 -23.42 5.14 0.03
C LEU A 551 -23.13 5.00 -1.48
N PRO A 552 -23.09 6.13 -2.22
CA PRO A 552 -22.65 6.15 -3.61
C PRO A 552 -21.11 6.07 -3.70
N VAL A 553 -20.57 4.92 -3.30
CA VAL A 553 -19.13 4.64 -3.27
C VAL A 553 -18.78 3.42 -4.10
N VAL A 554 -17.57 3.42 -4.68
CA VAL A 554 -17.04 2.28 -5.43
C VAL A 554 -15.56 2.06 -5.10
N GLY A 555 -15.13 0.79 -5.10
CA GLY A 555 -13.72 0.41 -4.99
C GLY A 555 -13.23 -0.25 -6.28
N ALA A 556 -12.01 0.08 -6.73
CA ALA A 556 -11.40 -0.50 -7.91
C ALA A 556 -9.89 -0.73 -7.71
N ALA A 557 -9.40 -1.87 -8.20
CA ALA A 557 -7.97 -2.19 -8.29
C ALA A 557 -7.63 -2.65 -9.72
N PRO A 558 -7.43 -1.73 -10.68
CA PRO A 558 -7.42 -2.09 -12.11
C PRO A 558 -6.19 -2.86 -12.59
N GLU A 559 -5.07 -2.78 -11.87
CA GLU A 559 -3.78 -3.36 -12.27
C GLU A 559 -3.17 -4.27 -11.18
N TRP A 560 -4.03 -4.94 -10.41
CA TRP A 560 -3.61 -5.85 -9.33
C TRP A 560 -2.92 -7.13 -9.82
#